data_AF-A0A6A4F0I1-F1
#
_entry.id   AF-A0A6A4F0I1-F1
#
_cell.length_a   1.000
_cell.length_b   1.000
_cell.length_c   1.000
_cell.angle_alpha   90.00
_cell.angle_beta   90.00
_cell.angle_gamma   90.00
#
_symmetry.space_group_name_H-M   'P 1'
#
loop_
_entity.id
_entity.type
_entity.pdbx_description
1 polymer ?
#
loop_
_entity_poly.entity_id
_entity_poly.type
_entity_poly.pdbx_seq_one_letter_code
_entity_poly.pdbx_strand_id
1 'polypeptide(L)'
;MCLAFFFLLRRSEVVATAGGSFKWLAIRAQDIAVLDEEGRPTLAPSKAQSVCMRLIGFKTNQDDTPTTQMLSRSGHPFLCPVFGALILLQVRKNLPADIPAAVYLDRCGNPTCVGTADVAEAIKRAAASTDQDPRCFSSHSLRAGGATHMYRAGMDALTIQFHGRWVSDAFKTYTKLCKESVATVAESMVAGPRGDSTLH
;
A
#
# COMPACT_ATOMS: atom_id res chain seq x y z
N MET A 1 -2.54 4.25 -6.84
CA MET A 1 -2.41 2.77 -6.80
C MET A 1 -1.13 2.30 -6.11
N CYS A 2 0.07 2.77 -6.48
CA CYS A 2 1.33 2.35 -5.83
C CYS A 2 1.28 2.50 -4.30
N LEU A 3 0.84 3.64 -3.77
CA LEU A 3 0.69 3.83 -2.34
C LEU A 3 -0.22 2.77 -1.69
N ALA A 4 -1.36 2.47 -2.29
CA ALA A 4 -2.27 1.46 -1.75
C ALA A 4 -1.69 0.03 -1.79
N PHE A 5 -0.91 -0.29 -2.81
CA PHE A 5 -0.22 -1.58 -2.91
C PHE A 5 0.91 -1.69 -1.89
N PHE A 6 1.83 -0.72 -1.87
CA PHE A 6 3.04 -0.79 -1.04
C PHE A 6 2.76 -0.58 0.45
N PHE A 7 1.82 0.29 0.83
CA PHE A 7 1.42 0.50 2.24
C PHE A 7 0.26 -0.41 2.68
N LEU A 8 -0.13 -1.36 1.83
CA LEU A 8 -1.26 -2.27 2.05
C LEU A 8 -2.55 -1.53 2.46
N LEU A 9 -2.84 -0.39 1.83
CA LEU A 9 -3.97 0.45 2.24
C LEU A 9 -5.31 -0.19 1.88
N ARG A 10 -6.28 -0.06 2.77
CA ARG A 10 -7.66 -0.49 2.54
C ARG A 10 -8.33 0.50 1.60
N ARG A 11 -9.32 0.02 0.83
CA ARG A 11 -10.16 0.86 -0.04
C ARG A 11 -10.68 2.13 0.66
N SER A 12 -11.15 2.00 1.90
CA SER A 12 -11.69 3.13 2.67
C SER A 12 -10.66 4.20 3.05
N GLU A 13 -9.36 3.88 3.00
CA GLU A 13 -8.26 4.81 3.31
C GLU A 13 -7.87 5.66 2.09
N VAL A 14 -8.20 5.23 0.87
CA VAL A 14 -7.59 5.78 -0.36
C VAL A 14 -8.56 6.28 -1.43
N VAL A 15 -9.82 5.85 -1.44
CA VAL A 15 -10.75 6.21 -2.52
C VAL A 15 -12.10 6.67 -1.99
N ALA A 16 -12.78 7.49 -2.80
CA ALA A 16 -14.16 7.85 -2.57
C ALA A 16 -15.10 6.64 -2.73
N THR A 17 -16.18 6.65 -1.95
CA THR A 17 -17.32 5.73 -2.10
C THR A 17 -18.25 6.20 -3.21
N ALA A 18 -19.27 5.40 -3.54
CA ALA A 18 -20.32 5.79 -4.46
C ALA A 18 -20.91 7.14 -4.02
N GLY A 19 -20.97 8.11 -4.93
CA GLY A 19 -21.38 9.49 -4.65
C GLY A 19 -20.26 10.45 -4.27
N GLY A 20 -18.98 10.08 -4.39
CA GLY A 20 -17.83 11.00 -4.23
C GLY A 20 -17.45 11.32 -2.79
N SER A 21 -18.12 10.72 -1.80
CA SER A 21 -17.82 10.91 -0.39
C SER A 21 -16.65 10.05 0.08
N PHE A 22 -15.88 10.56 1.05
CA PHE A 22 -14.79 9.84 1.68
C PHE A 22 -15.19 9.34 3.07
N LYS A 23 -14.59 8.22 3.51
CA LYS A 23 -14.69 7.83 4.91
C LYS A 23 -13.81 8.75 5.75
N TRP A 24 -14.18 8.96 7.01
CA TRP A 24 -13.46 9.83 7.94
C TRP A 24 -11.97 9.48 8.10
N LEU A 25 -11.63 8.20 7.89
CA LEU A 25 -10.28 7.65 7.92
C LEU A 25 -9.50 7.76 6.60
N ALA A 26 -10.06 8.41 5.58
CA ALA A 26 -9.38 8.60 4.32
C ALA A 26 -8.13 9.46 4.53
N ILE A 27 -7.01 9.01 3.96
CA ILE A 27 -5.73 9.68 4.08
C ILE A 27 -5.84 11.06 3.44
N ARG A 28 -5.44 12.09 4.19
CA ARG A 28 -5.39 13.47 3.71
C ARG A 28 -4.02 13.78 3.12
N ALA A 29 -3.93 14.83 2.32
CA ALA A 29 -2.65 15.18 1.70
C ALA A 29 -1.60 15.62 2.72
N GLN A 30 -1.99 16.32 3.79
CA GLN A 30 -1.10 16.69 4.90
C GLN A 30 -0.49 15.48 5.63
N ASP A 31 -1.10 14.31 5.49
CA ASP A 31 -0.65 13.08 6.13
C ASP A 31 0.34 12.29 5.25
N ILE A 32 0.72 12.83 4.09
CA ILE A 32 1.71 12.25 3.16
C ILE A 32 2.85 13.26 2.97
N ALA A 33 4.08 12.82 3.25
CA ALA A 33 5.28 13.61 2.99
C ALA A 33 6.27 12.78 2.17
N VAL A 34 6.77 13.35 1.08
CA VAL A 34 7.92 12.81 0.36
C VAL A 34 9.17 13.49 0.91
N LEU A 35 10.18 12.72 1.28
CA LEU A 35 11.36 13.19 1.99
C LEU A 35 12.63 13.00 1.14
N ASP A 36 13.56 13.94 1.27
CA ASP A 36 14.92 13.82 0.73
C ASP A 36 15.81 12.96 1.64
N GLU A 37 17.09 12.85 1.28
CA GLU A 37 18.09 12.08 2.04
C GLU A 37 18.31 12.63 3.46
N GLU A 38 18.14 13.94 3.64
CA GLU A 38 18.22 14.60 4.93
C GLU A 38 16.90 14.55 5.73
N GLY A 39 15.88 13.86 5.22
CA GLY A 39 14.58 13.73 5.86
C GLY A 39 13.68 14.96 5.74
N ARG A 40 14.00 15.89 4.84
CA ARG A 40 13.22 17.12 4.62
C ARG A 40 12.17 16.92 3.53
N PRO A 41 10.98 17.56 3.65
CA PRO A 41 9.96 17.50 2.61
C PRO A 41 10.48 17.99 1.26
N THR A 42 10.22 17.22 0.20
CA THR A 42 10.62 17.55 -1.16
C THR A 42 9.58 17.09 -2.18
N LEU A 43 9.42 17.88 -3.23
CA LEU A 43 8.68 17.49 -4.44
C LEU A 43 9.61 17.27 -5.64
N ALA A 44 10.93 17.44 -5.45
CA ALA A 44 11.90 17.26 -6.52
C ALA A 44 12.14 15.75 -6.75
N PRO A 45 11.80 15.19 -7.94
CA PRO A 45 11.88 13.75 -8.17
C PRO A 45 13.29 13.16 -8.01
N SER A 46 14.33 13.94 -8.32
CA SER A 46 15.74 13.54 -8.20
C SER A 46 16.24 13.50 -6.76
N LYS A 47 15.59 14.23 -5.84
CA LYS A 47 15.95 14.26 -4.41
C LYS A 47 15.09 13.34 -3.56
N ALA A 48 13.92 12.93 -4.05
CA ALA A 48 12.95 12.15 -3.31
C ALA A 48 13.43 10.71 -3.04
N GLN A 49 13.68 10.39 -1.77
CA GLN A 49 14.20 9.11 -1.30
C GLN A 49 13.17 8.23 -0.60
N SER A 50 12.29 8.83 0.19
CA SER A 50 11.28 8.09 0.94
C SER A 50 9.94 8.80 0.93
N VAL A 51 8.89 8.06 1.25
CA VAL A 51 7.56 8.59 1.53
C VAL A 51 7.17 8.16 2.93
N CYS A 52 6.78 9.13 3.73
CA CYS A 52 6.23 8.98 5.06
C CYS A 52 4.72 9.21 5.00
N MET A 53 3.96 8.33 5.65
CA MET A 53 2.50 8.39 5.68
C MET A 53 2.01 8.22 7.11
N ARG A 54 1.25 9.21 7.59
CA ARG A 54 0.59 9.17 8.89
C ARG A 54 -0.84 8.66 8.73
N LEU A 55 -1.13 7.53 9.34
CA LEU A 55 -2.43 6.87 9.25
C LEU A 55 -3.23 7.20 10.50
N ILE A 56 -4.18 8.14 10.35
CA ILE A 56 -5.04 8.64 11.43
C ILE A 56 -6.35 7.85 11.39
N GLY A 57 -6.56 7.02 12.41
CA GLY A 57 -7.75 6.18 12.53
C GLY A 57 -7.76 5.04 11.52
N PHE A 58 -7.63 3.81 11.99
CA PHE A 58 -7.89 2.63 11.17
C PHE A 58 -8.89 1.74 11.92
N LYS A 59 -9.60 0.89 11.18
CA LYS A 59 -10.70 0.05 11.70
C LYS A 59 -10.37 -0.82 12.92
N THR A 60 -9.12 -0.89 13.33
CA THR A 60 -8.63 -1.72 14.42
C THR A 60 -7.85 -0.91 15.46
N ASN A 61 -7.97 0.42 15.45
CA ASN A 61 -7.36 1.29 16.45
C ASN A 61 -8.39 1.52 17.57
N GLN A 62 -8.28 0.78 18.66
CA GLN A 62 -9.10 1.02 19.85
C GLN A 62 -8.55 2.20 20.69
N ASP A 63 -7.29 2.61 20.45
CA ASP A 63 -6.55 3.59 21.26
C ASP A 63 -6.23 4.91 20.52
N ASP A 64 -6.86 5.16 19.36
CA ASP A 64 -6.73 6.39 18.55
C ASP A 64 -5.29 6.86 18.20
N THR A 65 -4.29 6.01 18.43
CA THR A 65 -2.87 6.38 18.23
C THR A 65 -2.52 6.32 16.74
N PRO A 66 -2.12 7.44 16.10
CA PRO A 66 -1.73 7.44 14.70
C PRO A 66 -0.52 6.53 14.46
N THR A 67 -0.56 5.73 13.40
CA THR A 67 0.61 4.94 12.98
C THR A 67 1.31 5.63 11.82
N THR A 68 2.61 5.86 11.94
CA THR A 68 3.44 6.39 10.86
C THR A 68 4.16 5.24 10.18
N GLN A 69 4.04 5.15 8.85
CA GLN A 69 4.81 4.21 8.04
C GLN A 69 5.66 4.98 7.05
N MET A 70 6.89 4.51 6.84
CA MET A 70 7.82 5.08 5.88
C MET A 70 8.29 3.99 4.94
N LEU A 71 8.33 4.29 3.64
CA LEU A 71 8.88 3.40 2.62
C LEU A 71 9.84 4.17 1.71
N SER A 72 10.99 3.57 1.44
CA SER A 72 11.98 4.08 0.49
C SER A 72 11.58 3.74 -0.95
N ARG A 73 12.36 4.25 -1.91
CA ARG A 73 12.21 3.87 -3.32
C ARG A 73 12.33 2.35 -3.49
N SER A 74 11.53 1.77 -4.38
CA SER A 74 11.58 0.33 -4.70
C SER A 74 12.72 -0.05 -5.67
N GLY A 75 13.43 0.93 -6.22
CA GLY A 75 14.38 0.74 -7.32
C GLY A 75 13.73 0.61 -8.71
N HIS A 76 12.42 0.33 -8.80
CA HIS A 76 11.72 0.23 -10.07
C HIS A 76 11.30 1.62 -10.59
N PRO A 77 11.44 1.94 -11.91
CA PRO A 77 11.09 3.24 -12.47
C PRO A 77 9.65 3.70 -12.19
N PHE A 78 8.67 2.80 -12.37
CA PHE A 78 7.25 3.12 -12.21
C PHE A 78 6.57 2.51 -10.97
N LEU A 79 6.96 1.28 -10.58
CA LEU A 79 6.41 0.56 -9.43
C LEU A 79 7.08 1.00 -8.13
N CYS A 80 6.95 2.28 -7.79
CA CYS A 80 7.63 2.89 -6.65
C CYS A 80 6.65 3.71 -5.78
N PRO A 81 6.64 3.52 -4.44
CA PRO A 81 5.75 4.28 -3.55
C PRO A 81 6.10 5.77 -3.53
N VAL A 82 7.39 6.11 -3.57
CA VAL A 82 7.88 7.50 -3.63
C VAL A 82 7.43 8.19 -4.91
N PHE A 83 7.59 7.52 -6.05
CA PHE A 83 7.10 8.04 -7.34
C PHE A 83 5.57 8.23 -7.32
N GLY A 84 4.84 7.25 -6.79
CA GLY A 84 3.38 7.35 -6.64
C GLY A 84 2.94 8.52 -5.76
N ALA A 85 3.66 8.83 -4.68
CA ALA A 85 3.39 9.98 -3.83
C ALA A 85 3.69 11.31 -4.53
N LEU A 86 4.80 11.41 -5.25
CA LEU A 86 5.14 12.61 -6.01
C LEU A 86 4.05 12.95 -7.03
N ILE A 87 3.63 11.97 -7.83
CA ILE A 87 2.56 12.17 -8.82
C ILE A 87 1.26 12.59 -8.11
N LEU A 88 0.90 11.93 -7.02
CA LEU A 88 -0.31 12.27 -6.25
C LEU A 88 -0.28 13.72 -5.74
N LEU A 89 0.82 14.15 -5.13
CA LEU A 89 0.95 15.50 -4.61
C LEU A 89 1.01 16.55 -5.73
N GLN A 90 1.64 16.22 -6.86
CA GLN A 90 1.78 17.14 -7.99
C GLN A 90 0.44 17.40 -8.71
N VAL A 91 -0.40 16.38 -8.90
CA VAL A 91 -1.72 16.57 -9.56
C VAL A 91 -2.72 17.34 -8.70
N ARG A 92 -2.48 17.44 -7.39
CA ARG A 92 -3.31 18.23 -6.47
C ARG A 92 -3.11 19.73 -6.61
N LYS A 93 -1.96 20.18 -7.13
CA LYS A 93 -1.59 21.60 -7.23
C LYS A 93 -1.83 22.32 -5.90
N ASN A 94 -2.72 23.30 -5.87
CA ASN A 94 -2.99 24.18 -4.73
C ASN A 94 -4.23 23.77 -3.91
N LEU A 95 -4.73 22.54 -4.09
CA LEU A 95 -5.84 22.05 -3.26
C LEU A 95 -5.43 22.03 -1.77
N PRO A 96 -6.37 22.31 -0.85
CA PRO A 96 -6.11 22.26 0.59
C PRO A 96 -5.46 20.94 1.03
N ALA A 97 -4.59 20.99 2.04
CA ALA A 97 -3.87 19.80 2.51
C ALA A 97 -4.72 18.91 3.43
N ASP A 98 -5.77 19.46 4.03
CA ASP A 98 -6.68 18.83 4.98
C ASP A 98 -7.81 18.01 4.33
N ILE A 99 -7.95 18.06 3.01
CA ILE A 99 -8.90 17.21 2.27
C ILE A 99 -8.25 15.88 1.84
N PRO A 100 -9.04 14.84 1.54
CA PRO A 100 -8.53 13.53 1.14
C PRO A 100 -7.53 13.61 -0.02
N ALA A 101 -6.42 12.87 0.08
CA ALA A 101 -5.29 12.93 -0.86
C ALA A 101 -5.68 12.52 -2.29
N ALA A 102 -6.72 11.70 -2.44
CA ALA A 102 -7.22 11.25 -3.73
C ALA A 102 -8.13 12.27 -4.46
N VAL A 103 -8.33 13.46 -3.89
CA VAL A 103 -8.91 14.60 -4.62
C VAL A 103 -7.81 15.23 -5.48
N TYR A 104 -8.11 15.60 -6.73
CA TYR A 104 -7.17 16.25 -7.65
C TYR A 104 -7.91 17.26 -8.54
N LEU A 105 -7.16 18.09 -9.26
CA LEU A 105 -7.75 19.01 -10.25
C LEU A 105 -7.80 18.32 -11.61
N ASP A 106 -8.99 18.25 -12.21
CA ASP A 106 -9.17 17.74 -13.56
C ASP A 106 -8.53 18.67 -14.62
N ARG A 107 -8.69 18.32 -15.90
CA ARG A 107 -8.16 19.12 -17.02
C ARG A 107 -8.78 20.52 -17.13
N CYS A 108 -9.99 20.69 -16.59
CA CYS A 108 -10.72 21.95 -16.55
C CYS A 108 -10.43 22.76 -15.27
N GLY A 109 -9.63 22.22 -14.35
CA GLY A 109 -9.32 22.85 -13.07
C GLY A 109 -10.39 22.65 -11.99
N ASN A 110 -11.35 21.74 -12.19
CA ASN A 110 -12.36 21.42 -11.20
C ASN A 110 -11.85 20.35 -10.23
N PRO A 111 -12.14 20.47 -8.92
CA PRO A 111 -11.87 19.39 -7.97
C PRO A 111 -12.69 18.14 -8.31
N THR A 112 -11.98 17.04 -8.52
CA THR A 112 -12.55 15.70 -8.72
C THR A 112 -11.82 14.72 -7.82
N CYS A 113 -12.29 13.47 -7.73
CA CYS A 113 -11.69 12.47 -6.86
C CYS A 113 -11.57 11.11 -7.52
N VAL A 114 -10.59 10.32 -7.06
CA VAL A 114 -10.47 8.93 -7.47
C VAL A 114 -11.48 8.09 -6.68
N GLY A 115 -12.44 7.53 -7.41
CA GLY A 115 -13.46 6.64 -6.89
C GLY A 115 -13.00 5.18 -6.83
N THR A 116 -13.78 4.38 -6.09
CA THR A 116 -13.63 2.92 -6.05
C THR A 116 -13.72 2.29 -7.44
N ALA A 117 -14.64 2.80 -8.28
CA ALA A 117 -14.87 2.28 -9.64
C ALA A 117 -13.65 2.51 -10.54
N ASP A 118 -13.05 3.71 -10.50
CA ASP A 118 -11.87 4.06 -11.32
C ASP A 118 -10.70 3.12 -11.04
N VAL A 119 -10.43 2.84 -9.75
CA VAL A 119 -9.37 1.90 -9.35
C VAL A 119 -9.70 0.47 -9.78
N ALA A 120 -10.94 0.03 -9.59
CA ALA A 120 -11.35 -1.30 -9.99
C ALA A 120 -11.24 -1.49 -11.52
N GLU A 121 -11.66 -0.50 -12.30
CA GLU A 121 -11.55 -0.51 -13.75
C GLU A 121 -10.08 -0.55 -14.20
N ALA A 122 -9.22 0.28 -13.62
CA ALA A 122 -7.79 0.29 -13.95
C ALA A 122 -7.13 -1.07 -13.70
N ILE A 123 -7.43 -1.72 -12.56
CA ILE A 123 -6.90 -3.05 -12.23
C ILE A 123 -7.45 -4.10 -13.20
N LYS A 124 -8.76 -4.07 -13.49
CA LYS A 124 -9.41 -5.01 -14.41
C LYS A 124 -8.86 -4.90 -15.83
N ARG A 125 -8.58 -3.67 -16.28
CA ARG A 125 -7.94 -3.41 -17.58
C ARG A 125 -6.52 -3.97 -17.61
N ALA A 126 -5.75 -3.77 -16.54
CA ALA A 126 -4.42 -4.36 -16.42
C ALA A 126 -4.46 -5.90 -16.42
N ALA A 127 -5.42 -6.51 -15.72
CA ALA A 127 -5.63 -7.96 -15.72
C ALA A 127 -5.96 -8.50 -17.13
N ALA A 128 -6.85 -7.83 -17.86
CA ALA A 128 -7.17 -8.19 -19.24
C ALA A 128 -5.94 -8.12 -20.16
N SER A 129 -5.06 -7.14 -19.96
CA SER A 129 -3.82 -7.00 -20.75
C SER A 129 -2.75 -8.05 -20.45
N THR A 130 -2.94 -8.85 -19.40
CA THR A 130 -2.03 -9.95 -18.99
C THR A 130 -2.71 -11.31 -19.04
N ASP A 131 -3.76 -11.44 -19.86
CA ASP A 131 -4.55 -12.66 -20.06
C ASP A 131 -5.14 -13.25 -18.77
N GLN A 132 -5.40 -12.40 -17.77
CA GLN A 132 -6.08 -12.77 -16.54
C GLN A 132 -7.57 -12.43 -16.61
N ASP A 133 -8.43 -13.22 -15.96
CA ASP A 133 -9.87 -12.94 -15.89
C ASP A 133 -10.14 -11.69 -15.04
N PRO A 134 -10.64 -10.58 -15.62
CA PRO A 134 -10.90 -9.34 -14.87
C PRO A 134 -11.94 -9.50 -13.76
N ARG A 135 -12.81 -10.52 -13.81
CA ARG A 135 -13.82 -10.78 -12.77
C ARG A 135 -13.20 -11.20 -11.45
N CYS A 136 -11.96 -11.70 -11.47
CA CYS A 136 -11.20 -12.05 -10.28
C CYS A 136 -10.58 -10.84 -9.57
N PHE A 137 -10.70 -9.63 -10.14
CA PHE A 137 -10.04 -8.43 -9.62
C PHE A 137 -11.02 -7.34 -9.19
N SER A 138 -10.63 -6.59 -8.16
CA SER A 138 -11.37 -5.44 -7.64
C SER A 138 -10.42 -4.43 -7.03
N SER A 139 -10.94 -3.31 -6.53
CA SER A 139 -10.14 -2.35 -5.74
C SER A 139 -9.49 -2.98 -4.51
N HIS A 140 -10.04 -4.07 -3.96
CA HIS A 140 -9.45 -4.79 -2.82
C HIS A 140 -8.18 -5.57 -3.20
N SER A 141 -7.97 -5.84 -4.49
CA SER A 141 -6.82 -6.60 -4.99
C SER A 141 -5.48 -5.92 -4.71
N LEU A 142 -5.43 -4.59 -4.48
CA LEU A 142 -4.17 -3.91 -4.15
C LEU A 142 -3.62 -4.33 -2.79
N ARG A 143 -4.45 -4.32 -1.74
CA ARG A 143 -4.03 -4.73 -0.39
C ARG A 143 -3.76 -6.23 -0.31
N ALA A 144 -4.65 -7.03 -0.89
CA ALA A 144 -4.49 -8.48 -0.94
C ALA A 144 -3.22 -8.87 -1.72
N GLY A 145 -3.07 -8.32 -2.92
CA GLY A 145 -1.94 -8.56 -3.80
C GLY A 145 -0.61 -8.10 -3.21
N GLY A 146 -0.58 -6.95 -2.53
CA GLY A 146 0.62 -6.48 -1.82
C GLY A 146 1.06 -7.45 -0.74
N ALA A 147 0.14 -7.95 0.09
CA ALA A 147 0.46 -8.93 1.13
C ALA A 147 0.93 -10.27 0.53
N THR A 148 0.28 -10.73 -0.54
CA THR A 148 0.73 -11.92 -1.28
C THR A 148 2.14 -11.73 -1.86
N HIS A 149 2.48 -10.54 -2.39
CA HIS A 149 3.82 -10.26 -2.91
C HIS A 149 4.87 -10.20 -1.80
N MET A 150 4.56 -9.61 -0.65
CA MET A 150 5.46 -9.65 0.51
C MET A 150 5.75 -11.09 0.95
N TYR A 151 4.71 -11.92 1.03
CA TYR A 151 4.86 -13.34 1.37
C TYR A 151 5.72 -14.09 0.33
N ARG A 152 5.46 -13.89 -0.96
CA ARG A 152 6.26 -14.48 -2.05
C ARG A 152 7.71 -14.01 -2.06
N ALA A 153 7.98 -12.81 -1.53
CA ALA A 153 9.32 -12.28 -1.33
C ALA A 153 10.02 -12.83 -0.07
N GLY A 154 9.40 -13.77 0.65
CA GLY A 154 9.96 -14.40 1.84
C GLY A 154 9.90 -13.55 3.10
N MET A 155 9.11 -12.46 3.11
CA MET A 155 8.91 -11.67 4.33
C MET A 155 8.16 -12.50 5.37
N ASP A 156 8.59 -12.42 6.62
CA ASP A 156 7.98 -13.17 7.70
C ASP A 156 6.54 -12.69 7.98
N ALA A 157 5.75 -13.58 8.59
CA ALA A 157 4.33 -13.35 8.84
C ALA A 157 4.07 -12.14 9.77
N LEU A 158 4.96 -11.89 10.75
CA LEU A 158 4.80 -10.76 11.67
C LEU A 158 5.05 -9.44 10.95
N THR A 159 6.08 -9.36 10.11
CA THR A 159 6.33 -8.18 9.27
C THR A 159 5.14 -7.87 8.38
N ILE A 160 4.55 -8.89 7.72
CA ILE A 160 3.35 -8.69 6.89
C ILE A 160 2.15 -8.21 7.73
N GLN A 161 1.96 -8.81 8.91
CA GLN A 161 0.86 -8.47 9.81
C GLN A 161 0.97 -7.03 10.32
N PHE A 162 2.14 -6.62 10.82
CA PHE A 162 2.41 -5.27 11.31
C PHE A 162 2.33 -4.25 10.17
N HIS A 163 2.98 -4.52 9.04
CA HIS A 163 2.99 -3.62 7.89
C HIS A 163 1.58 -3.39 7.35
N GLY A 164 0.76 -4.44 7.31
CA GLY A 164 -0.61 -4.31 6.86
C GLY A 164 -1.59 -3.85 7.93
N ARG A 165 -1.18 -3.71 9.20
CA ARG A 165 -2.08 -3.29 10.29
C ARG A 165 -3.27 -4.27 10.44
N TRP A 166 -2.95 -5.56 10.50
CA TRP A 166 -3.92 -6.61 10.81
C TRP A 166 -3.87 -6.96 12.29
N VAL A 167 -4.98 -6.73 13.01
CA VAL A 167 -5.11 -7.16 14.42
C VAL A 167 -5.30 -8.66 14.56
N SER A 168 -5.91 -9.30 13.56
CA SER A 168 -6.12 -10.74 13.54
C SER A 168 -5.36 -11.42 12.40
N ASP A 169 -5.39 -12.74 12.44
CA ASP A 169 -4.85 -13.64 11.41
C ASP A 169 -5.53 -13.56 10.04
N ALA A 170 -6.42 -12.59 9.80
CA ALA A 170 -7.08 -12.41 8.51
C ALA A 170 -6.11 -12.19 7.33
N PHE A 171 -4.86 -11.76 7.60
CA PHE A 171 -3.83 -11.67 6.56
C PHE A 171 -3.41 -13.04 6.02
N LYS A 172 -3.56 -14.12 6.80
CA LYS A 172 -3.17 -15.49 6.40
C LYS A 172 -3.90 -15.97 5.15
N THR A 173 -5.09 -15.43 4.87
CA THR A 173 -5.83 -15.70 3.62
C THR A 173 -5.07 -15.29 2.36
N TYR A 174 -4.14 -14.32 2.47
CA TYR A 174 -3.31 -13.82 1.37
C TYR A 174 -1.92 -14.47 1.29
N THR A 175 -1.54 -15.26 2.29
CA THR A 175 -0.21 -15.89 2.43
C THR A 175 -0.30 -17.40 2.29
N LYS A 176 -0.97 -17.87 1.22
CA LYS A 176 -1.07 -19.31 0.94
C LYS A 176 0.25 -19.81 0.36
N LEU A 177 0.62 -21.05 0.71
CA LEU A 177 1.76 -21.75 0.12
C LEU A 177 1.71 -21.60 -1.41
N CYS A 178 2.73 -20.98 -1.95
CA CYS A 178 2.89 -20.78 -3.38
C CYS A 178 4.00 -21.70 -3.90
N LYS A 179 4.07 -21.89 -5.22
CA LYS A 179 5.05 -22.80 -5.85
C LYS A 179 6.48 -22.46 -5.41
N GLU A 180 6.77 -21.17 -5.29
CA GLU A 180 8.06 -20.63 -4.87
C GLU A 180 8.38 -21.03 -3.42
N SER A 181 7.41 -20.92 -2.50
CA SER A 181 7.59 -21.34 -1.11
C SER A 181 7.76 -22.86 -1.00
N VAL A 182 6.95 -23.65 -1.72
CA VAL A 182 6.98 -25.12 -1.65
C VAL A 182 8.32 -25.69 -2.10
N ALA A 183 8.97 -25.05 -3.08
CA ALA A 183 10.26 -25.50 -3.63
C ALA A 183 11.36 -25.64 -2.56
N THR A 184 11.33 -24.81 -1.51
CA THR A 184 12.37 -24.78 -0.48
C THR A 184 11.95 -25.42 0.84
N VAL A 185 10.68 -25.83 1.00
CA VAL A 185 10.18 -26.37 2.29
C VAL A 185 10.94 -27.63 2.70
N ALA A 186 11.03 -28.62 1.80
CA ALA A 186 11.68 -29.89 2.13
C ALA A 186 13.18 -29.71 2.45
N GLU A 187 13.88 -28.86 1.69
CA GLU A 187 15.28 -28.51 1.94
C GLU A 187 15.45 -27.84 3.31
N SER A 188 14.60 -26.87 3.63
CA SER A 188 14.63 -26.14 4.90
C SER A 188 14.37 -27.06 6.11
N MET A 189 13.51 -28.07 5.95
CA MET A 189 13.23 -29.06 7.00
C MET A 189 14.46 -29.91 7.33
N VAL A 190 15.35 -30.16 6.37
CA VAL A 190 16.60 -30.91 6.58
C VAL A 190 17.72 -30.02 7.09
N ALA A 191 17.80 -28.79 6.59
CA ALA A 191 18.84 -27.80 6.91
C ALA A 191 18.61 -27.05 8.24
N GLY A 192 17.46 -27.24 8.88
CA GLY A 192 17.15 -26.63 10.17
C GLY A 192 18.23 -26.91 11.23
N PRO A 193 18.63 -25.91 12.04
CA PRO A 193 19.63 -26.10 13.08
C PRO A 193 19.19 -27.24 14.02
N ARG A 194 20.07 -28.24 14.20
CA ARG A 194 19.87 -29.36 15.15
C ARG A 194 20.50 -29.10 16.51
N GLY A 195 20.81 -27.84 16.82
CA GLY A 195 21.36 -27.48 18.13
C GLY A 195 20.36 -27.84 19.22
N ASP A 196 20.85 -28.40 20.32
CA ASP A 196 20.01 -28.76 21.48
C ASP A 196 19.19 -27.55 21.92
N SER A 197 17.87 -27.67 21.80
CA SER A 197 16.90 -26.64 22.22
C SER A 197 16.75 -26.55 23.75
N THR A 198 17.51 -27.33 24.50
CA THR A 198 17.57 -27.28 25.97
C THR A 198 18.71 -26.37 26.41
N LEU A 199 18.39 -25.10 26.65
CA LEU A 199 19.13 -24.33 27.65
C LEU A 199 18.76 -24.90 29.03
N HIS A 200 19.74 -25.45 29.73
CA HIS A 200 19.66 -25.77 31.16
C HIS A 200 19.65 -24.49 32.00
#